data_AF-A0A930YP07-F1
#
_entry.id   AF-A0A930YP07-F1
#
_cell.length_a   1.000
_cell.length_b   1.000
_cell.length_c   1.000
_cell.angle_alpha   90.00
_cell.angle_beta   90.00
_cell.angle_gamma   90.00
#
_symmetry.space_group_name_H-M   'P 1'
#
loop_
_entity.id
_entity.type
_entity.pdbx_description
1 polymer ?
#
loop_
_entity_poly.entity_id
_entity_poly.type
_entity_poly.pdbx_seq_one_letter_code
_entity_poly.pdbx_strand_id
1 'polypeptide(L)'
;MTTAAATDRVALVRAIAQQHLTERGPLLPVLHEVVEELGHVAREDVEAIADVLNLSVAEVHGVVSFYHDFRTTPPAAHRVALCRGEACQSVGAEELYAETRGRSADLGDGVEIAEVFCLGNCALGPSGTVDGRLHGRLSADRIDALTEGWR
;
A
#
# COMPACT_ATOMS: atom_id res chain seq x y z
N MET A 1 25.20 12.51 -6.81
CA MET A 1 24.54 11.82 -7.94
C MET A 1 23.00 11.83 -7.85
N THR A 2 22.40 12.54 -6.89
CA THR A 2 20.96 12.45 -6.55
C THR A 2 20.04 13.38 -7.36
N THR A 3 20.58 14.42 -8.00
CA THR A 3 19.78 15.52 -8.59
C THR A 3 19.05 15.13 -9.88
N ALA A 4 19.62 14.23 -10.70
CA ALA A 4 19.00 13.81 -11.96
C ALA A 4 17.78 12.90 -11.72
N ALA A 5 17.91 11.89 -10.87
CA ALA A 5 16.80 10.98 -10.52
C ALA A 5 15.61 11.70 -9.85
N ALA A 6 15.90 12.69 -8.99
CA ALA A 6 14.85 13.53 -8.39
C ALA A 6 14.14 14.42 -9.43
N THR A 7 14.86 14.88 -10.45
CA THR A 7 14.28 15.70 -11.53
C THR A 7 13.36 14.86 -12.42
N ASP A 8 13.76 13.62 -12.73
CA ASP A 8 12.95 12.68 -13.50
C ASP A 8 11.66 12.29 -12.75
N ARG A 9 11.75 12.09 -11.42
CA ARG A 9 10.60 11.81 -10.56
C ARG A 9 9.58 12.95 -10.57
N VAL A 10 10.02 14.18 -10.29
CA VAL A 10 9.11 15.35 -10.26
C VAL A 10 8.47 15.58 -11.63
N ALA A 11 9.20 15.38 -12.72
CA ALA A 11 8.65 15.49 -14.07
C ALA A 11 7.53 14.48 -14.33
N LEU A 12 7.72 13.21 -13.93
CA LEU A 12 6.71 12.17 -14.03
C LEU A 12 5.46 12.53 -13.21
N VAL A 13 5.62 12.92 -11.94
CA VAL A 13 4.49 13.28 -11.06
C VAL A 13 3.69 14.45 -11.63
N ARG A 14 4.36 15.45 -12.20
CA ARG A 14 3.67 16.56 -12.87
C ARG A 14 2.88 16.09 -14.09
N ALA A 15 3.41 15.13 -14.86
CA ALA A 15 2.71 14.56 -16.00
C ALA A 15 1.45 13.78 -15.58
N ILE A 16 1.55 12.94 -14.53
CA ILE A 16 0.41 12.24 -13.92
C ILE A 16 -0.65 13.26 -13.48
N ALA A 17 -0.25 14.27 -12.70
CA ALA A 17 -1.16 15.31 -12.23
C ALA A 17 -1.88 16.05 -13.37
N GLN A 18 -1.20 16.29 -14.49
CA GLN A 18 -1.78 16.92 -15.68
C GLN A 18 -2.84 16.05 -16.37
N GLN A 19 -2.63 14.74 -16.42
CA GLN A 19 -3.55 13.80 -17.07
C GLN A 19 -4.92 13.76 -16.37
N HIS A 20 -4.94 13.94 -15.05
CA HIS A 20 -6.18 13.92 -14.25
C HIS A 20 -6.86 15.28 -14.07
N LEU A 21 -6.32 16.39 -14.61
CA LEU A 21 -6.84 17.76 -14.35
C LEU A 21 -8.34 17.95 -14.63
N THR A 22 -8.90 17.19 -15.57
CA THR A 22 -10.32 17.30 -15.95
C THR A 22 -11.26 16.47 -15.07
N GLU A 23 -10.72 15.67 -14.15
CA GLU A 23 -11.50 14.83 -13.26
C GLU A 23 -12.08 15.63 -12.09
N ARG A 24 -13.23 15.18 -11.58
CA ARG A 24 -13.80 15.74 -10.36
C ARG A 24 -13.07 15.16 -9.16
N GLY A 25 -12.33 16.02 -8.44
CA GLY A 25 -11.52 15.61 -7.30
C GLY A 25 -10.25 14.86 -7.73
N PRO A 26 -9.37 15.48 -8.52
CA PRO A 26 -8.26 14.80 -9.19
C PRO A 26 -7.17 14.31 -8.23
N LEU A 27 -7.11 14.82 -7.01
CA LEU A 27 -6.05 14.53 -6.05
C LEU A 27 -5.95 13.03 -5.70
N LEU A 28 -7.07 12.34 -5.46
CA LEU A 28 -7.04 10.92 -5.13
C LEU A 28 -6.55 10.05 -6.29
N PRO A 29 -7.10 10.17 -7.52
CA PRO A 29 -6.58 9.49 -8.71
C PRO A 29 -5.07 9.71 -8.91
N VAL A 30 -4.62 10.96 -8.81
CA VAL A 30 -3.20 11.31 -8.94
C VAL A 30 -2.35 10.59 -7.89
N LEU A 31 -2.75 10.59 -6.62
CA LEU A 31 -2.00 9.92 -5.56
C LEU A 31 -1.96 8.40 -5.75
N HIS A 32 -3.04 7.79 -6.26
CA HIS A 32 -3.05 6.36 -6.58
C HIS A 32 -2.07 6.03 -7.70
N GLU A 33 -2.07 6.77 -8.80
CA GLU A 33 -1.14 6.53 -9.92
C GLU A 33 0.31 6.82 -9.52
N VAL A 34 0.56 7.85 -8.71
CA VAL A 34 1.90 8.09 -8.14
C VAL A 34 2.39 6.90 -7.31
N VAL A 35 1.54 6.31 -6.47
CA VAL A 35 1.92 5.12 -5.68
C VAL A 35 2.08 3.89 -6.57
N GLU A 36 1.26 3.73 -7.62
CA GLU A 36 1.39 2.63 -8.58
C GLU A 36 2.73 2.69 -9.34
N GLU A 37 3.12 3.87 -9.82
CA GLU A 37 4.33 4.07 -10.62
C GLU A 37 5.61 4.17 -9.76
N LEU A 38 5.52 4.74 -8.55
CA LEU A 38 6.68 5.12 -7.74
C LEU A 38 6.74 4.45 -6.36
N GLY A 39 5.72 3.66 -6.01
CA GLY A 39 5.63 2.87 -4.77
C GLY A 39 5.28 3.67 -3.51
N HIS A 40 5.55 4.97 -3.48
CA HIS A 40 5.31 5.86 -2.34
C HIS A 40 5.27 7.33 -2.80
N VAL A 41 4.77 8.21 -1.93
CA VAL A 41 4.68 9.66 -2.13
C VAL A 41 5.84 10.34 -1.38
N ALA A 42 6.83 10.83 -2.12
CA ALA A 42 7.94 11.60 -1.60
C ALA A 42 7.53 13.06 -1.33
N ARG A 43 8.38 13.81 -0.63
CA ARG A 43 8.08 15.20 -0.25
C ARG A 43 7.93 16.09 -1.49
N GLU A 44 8.82 15.91 -2.46
CA GLU A 44 8.83 16.64 -3.73
C GLU A 44 7.57 16.37 -4.58
N ASP A 45 6.95 15.20 -4.44
CA ASP A 45 5.71 14.85 -5.16
C ASP A 45 4.54 15.69 -4.64
N VAL A 46 4.47 15.89 -3.32
CA VAL A 46 3.43 16.72 -2.68
C VAL A 46 3.48 18.15 -3.22
N GLU A 47 4.68 18.72 -3.32
CA GLU A 47 4.89 20.07 -3.86
C GLU A 47 4.51 20.16 -5.34
N ALA A 48 4.90 19.16 -6.13
CA ALA A 48 4.57 19.08 -7.55
C ALA A 48 3.07 18.95 -7.82
N ILE A 49 2.38 18.09 -7.06
CA ILE A 49 0.93 17.87 -7.18
C ILE A 49 0.17 19.15 -6.76
N ALA A 50 0.58 19.77 -5.66
CA ALA A 50 -0.03 21.02 -5.17
C ALA A 50 0.03 22.13 -6.24
N ASP A 51 1.19 22.30 -6.88
CA ASP A 51 1.40 23.28 -7.95
C ASP A 51 0.52 22.99 -9.18
N VAL A 52 0.47 21.75 -9.67
CA VAL A 52 -0.31 21.39 -10.87
C VAL A 52 -1.82 21.47 -10.63
N LEU A 53 -2.30 20.99 -9.48
CA LEU A 53 -3.72 20.97 -9.16
C LEU A 53 -4.25 22.30 -8.58
N ASN A 54 -3.38 23.30 -8.42
CA ASN A 54 -3.69 24.58 -7.79
C ASN A 54 -4.28 24.41 -6.37
N LEU A 55 -3.63 23.56 -5.56
CA LEU A 55 -3.94 23.30 -4.16
C LEU A 55 -2.80 23.78 -3.27
N SER A 56 -3.06 23.96 -1.98
CA SER A 56 -1.97 24.17 -1.03
C SER A 56 -1.24 22.85 -0.73
N VAL A 57 0.05 22.95 -0.41
CA VAL A 57 0.84 21.82 0.09
C VAL A 57 0.20 21.19 1.33
N ALA A 58 -0.46 21.98 2.17
CA ALA A 58 -1.16 21.51 3.35
C ALA A 58 -2.38 20.64 3.03
N GLU A 59 -3.14 20.96 1.97
CA GLU A 59 -4.25 20.13 1.51
C GLU A 59 -3.78 18.78 0.99
N VAL A 60 -2.75 18.77 0.14
CA VAL A 60 -2.17 17.53 -0.41
C VAL A 60 -1.58 16.68 0.71
N HIS A 61 -0.76 17.29 1.56
CA HIS A 61 -0.20 16.61 2.74
C HIS A 61 -1.29 16.06 3.66
N GLY A 62 -2.37 16.83 3.88
CA GLY A 62 -3.51 16.40 4.67
C GLY A 62 -4.10 15.09 4.17
N VAL A 63 -4.36 14.98 2.86
CA VAL A 63 -4.87 13.77 2.22
C VAL A 63 -3.88 12.60 2.31
N VAL A 64 -2.60 12.84 2.01
CA VAL A 64 -1.54 11.81 2.11
C VAL A 64 -1.44 11.27 3.55
N SER A 65 -1.50 12.15 4.55
CA SER A 65 -1.43 11.74 5.95
C SER A 65 -2.70 11.04 6.48
N PHE A 66 -3.83 11.24 5.80
CA PHE A 66 -5.11 10.70 6.23
C PHE A 66 -5.35 9.26 5.75
N TYR A 67 -4.99 8.94 4.51
CA TYR A 67 -5.20 7.60 3.93
C TYR A 67 -3.97 6.72 4.09
N HIS A 68 -4.12 5.56 4.70
CA HIS A 68 -3.05 4.58 4.92
C HIS A 68 -2.41 4.04 3.62
N ASP A 69 -3.14 4.13 2.52
CA ASP A 69 -2.69 3.66 1.20
C ASP A 69 -1.61 4.59 0.62
N PHE A 70 -1.59 5.87 1.00
CA PHE A 70 -0.60 6.85 0.53
C PHE A 70 0.61 6.89 1.45
N ARG A 71 1.51 5.93 1.24
CA ARG A 71 2.74 5.79 2.01
C ARG A 71 3.74 6.88 1.64
N THR A 72 4.50 7.35 2.64
CA THR A 72 5.57 8.35 2.45
C THR A 72 6.96 7.75 2.51
N THR A 73 7.06 6.43 2.65
CA THR A 73 8.30 5.66 2.66
C THR A 73 8.23 4.54 1.63
N PRO A 74 9.36 4.11 1.05
CA PRO A 74 9.38 2.99 0.10
C PRO A 74 8.67 1.74 0.66
N PRO A 75 7.86 1.05 -0.15
CA PRO A 75 7.19 -0.15 0.29
C PRO A 75 8.19 -1.30 0.44
N ALA A 76 7.82 -2.28 1.26
CA ALA A 76 8.48 -3.58 1.24
C ALA A 76 8.35 -4.23 -0.14
N ALA A 77 9.31 -5.09 -0.50
CA ALA A 77 9.27 -5.83 -1.77
C ALA A 77 8.03 -6.73 -1.86
N HIS A 78 7.62 -7.28 -0.71
CA HIS A 78 6.45 -8.13 -0.57
C HIS A 78 5.67 -7.76 0.68
N ARG A 79 4.35 -7.93 0.63
CA ARG A 79 3.45 -7.60 1.74
C ARG A 79 2.36 -8.64 1.94
N VAL A 80 2.21 -9.09 3.18
CA VAL A 80 1.06 -9.89 3.64
C VAL A 80 0.25 -9.04 4.61
N ALA A 81 -0.99 -8.71 4.25
CA ALA A 81 -1.92 -8.01 5.15
C ALA A 81 -3.05 -8.95 5.59
N LEU A 82 -3.23 -9.15 6.89
CA LEU A 82 -4.24 -10.06 7.42
C LEU A 82 -5.39 -9.29 8.05
N CYS A 83 -6.62 -9.76 7.80
CA CYS A 83 -7.83 -9.14 8.33
C CYS A 83 -7.91 -9.35 9.84
N ARG A 84 -8.02 -8.24 10.58
CA ARG A 84 -8.13 -8.20 12.04
C ARG A 84 -9.55 -7.88 12.54
N GLY A 85 -10.53 -7.85 11.63
CA GLY A 85 -11.94 -7.68 11.97
C GLY A 85 -12.55 -8.92 12.65
N GLU A 86 -13.63 -8.71 13.41
CA GLU A 86 -14.18 -9.67 14.38
C GLU A 86 -14.60 -11.00 13.75
N ALA A 87 -15.10 -10.97 12.51
CA ALA A 87 -15.49 -12.19 11.79
C ALA A 87 -14.29 -13.06 11.39
N CYS A 88 -13.11 -12.46 11.17
CA CYS A 88 -11.88 -13.22 10.95
C CYS A 88 -11.25 -13.65 12.28
N GLN A 89 -11.38 -12.81 13.32
CA GLN A 89 -10.94 -13.16 14.67
C GLN A 89 -11.65 -14.40 15.22
N SER A 90 -12.96 -14.54 14.98
CA SER A 90 -13.73 -15.72 15.42
C SER A 90 -13.30 -17.04 14.76
N VAL A 91 -12.46 -16.99 13.73
CA VAL A 91 -11.91 -18.15 13.01
C VAL A 91 -10.38 -18.20 13.05
N GLY A 92 -9.75 -17.55 14.03
CA GLY A 92 -8.33 -17.70 14.34
C GLY A 92 -7.37 -16.73 13.64
N ALA A 93 -7.85 -15.55 13.23
CA ALA A 93 -6.98 -14.55 12.60
C ALA A 93 -5.96 -13.92 13.57
N GLU A 94 -6.20 -13.94 14.88
CA GLU A 94 -5.26 -13.45 15.89
C GLU A 94 -3.98 -14.27 15.85
N GLU A 95 -4.15 -15.59 16.00
CA GLU A 95 -3.08 -16.57 16.04
C GLU A 95 -2.34 -16.60 14.72
N LEU A 96 -3.07 -16.61 13.59
CA LEU A 96 -2.48 -16.59 12.26
C LEU A 96 -1.59 -15.35 12.04
N TYR A 97 -2.04 -14.17 12.48
CA TYR A 97 -1.25 -12.95 12.35
C TYR A 97 0.00 -12.98 13.23
N ALA A 98 -0.13 -13.41 14.48
CA ALA A 98 1.00 -13.51 15.40
C ALA A 98 2.06 -14.49 14.88
N GLU A 99 1.63 -15.66 14.37
CA GLU A 99 2.48 -16.66 13.75
C GLU A 99 3.19 -16.10 12.51
N THR A 100 2.41 -15.55 11.56
CA THR A 100 2.93 -14.98 10.30
C THR A 100 3.95 -13.88 10.57
N ARG A 101 3.66 -12.98 11.53
CA ARG A 101 4.58 -11.91 11.93
C ARG A 101 5.87 -12.45 12.53
N GLY A 102 5.77 -13.48 13.39
CA GLY A 102 6.91 -14.14 14.01
C GLY A 102 7.83 -14.85 13.02
N ARG A 103 7.30 -15.30 11.88
CA ARG A 103 8.05 -15.97 10.80
C ARG A 103 8.25 -15.14 9.53
N SER A 104 8.10 -13.82 9.61
CA SER A 104 8.22 -12.94 8.44
C SER A 104 9.53 -13.13 7.65
N ALA A 105 10.64 -13.34 8.36
CA ALA A 105 11.94 -13.63 7.74
C ALA A 105 11.98 -14.97 6.97
N ASP A 106 11.15 -15.94 7.36
CA ASP A 106 11.05 -17.20 6.63
C ASP A 106 10.32 -16.99 5.29
N LEU A 107 9.44 -16.00 5.18
CA LEU A 107 8.73 -15.70 3.93
C LEU A 107 9.64 -15.01 2.89
N GLY A 108 10.67 -14.30 3.34
CA GLY A 108 11.61 -13.57 2.49
C GLY A 108 12.22 -12.36 3.20
N ASP A 109 13.30 -11.81 2.64
CA ASP A 109 13.94 -10.63 3.20
C ASP A 109 13.09 -9.37 2.99
N GLY A 110 12.82 -8.64 4.07
CA GLY A 110 12.11 -7.36 4.00
C GLY A 110 10.60 -7.48 3.73
N VAL A 111 9.99 -8.65 3.97
CA VAL A 111 8.54 -8.85 3.87
C VAL A 111 7.81 -8.04 4.96
N GLU A 112 6.82 -7.26 4.57
CA GLU A 112 5.96 -6.54 5.49
C GLU A 112 4.75 -7.40 5.89
N ILE A 113 4.56 -7.59 7.20
CA ILE A 113 3.32 -8.15 7.77
C ILE A 113 2.48 -7.03 8.35
N ALA A 114 1.31 -6.83 7.78
CA ALA A 114 0.43 -5.72 8.12
C ALA A 114 -0.94 -6.21 8.61
N GLU A 115 -1.60 -5.36 9.38
CA GLU A 115 -3.01 -5.50 9.70
C GLU A 115 -3.87 -4.73 8.69
N VAL A 116 -5.05 -5.29 8.42
CA VAL A 116 -6.10 -4.62 7.66
C VAL A 116 -7.45 -4.92 8.31
N PHE A 117 -8.43 -4.03 8.14
CA PHE A 117 -9.76 -4.20 8.71
C PHE A 117 -10.78 -4.38 7.60
N CYS A 118 -11.66 -5.37 7.78
CA CYS A 118 -12.77 -5.74 6.91
C CYS A 118 -12.46 -5.74 5.39
N LEU A 119 -12.23 -6.92 4.83
CA LEU A 119 -12.04 -7.10 3.38
C LEU A 119 -13.34 -7.53 2.64
N GLY A 120 -14.50 -7.46 3.31
CA GLY A 120 -15.77 -7.93 2.75
C GLY A 120 -15.84 -9.43 2.44
N ASN A 121 -14.85 -10.22 2.88
CA ASN A 121 -14.69 -11.63 2.52
C ASN A 121 -14.96 -12.58 3.71
N CYS A 122 -15.82 -12.17 4.65
CA CYS A 122 -16.01 -12.82 5.94
C CYS A 122 -16.41 -14.30 5.83
N ALA A 123 -17.18 -14.68 4.81
CA ALA A 123 -17.59 -16.07 4.57
C ALA A 123 -16.42 -17.03 4.29
N LEU A 124 -15.25 -16.48 3.95
CA LEU A 124 -14.01 -17.20 3.67
C LEU A 124 -12.91 -16.75 4.65
N GLY A 125 -13.22 -16.42 5.90
CA GLY A 125 -12.21 -16.13 6.93
C GLY A 125 -11.32 -17.34 7.28
N PRO A 126 -10.11 -17.13 7.83
CA PRO A 126 -9.37 -15.86 7.87
C PRO A 126 -9.08 -15.33 6.47
N SER A 127 -9.23 -14.02 6.28
CA SER A 127 -8.99 -13.33 5.01
C SER A 127 -7.79 -12.41 5.10
N GLY A 128 -7.18 -12.10 3.96
CA GLY A 128 -6.03 -11.22 3.87
C GLY A 128 -5.65 -10.96 2.43
N THR A 129 -4.68 -10.07 2.22
CA THR A 129 -4.08 -9.82 0.91
C THR A 129 -2.62 -10.24 0.90
N VAL A 130 -2.17 -10.92 -0.16
CA VAL A 130 -0.77 -11.22 -0.43
C VAL A 130 -0.41 -10.46 -1.71
N ASP A 131 0.52 -9.51 -1.62
CA ASP A 131 0.87 -8.56 -2.70
C ASP A 131 -0.37 -7.94 -3.37
N GLY A 132 -1.30 -7.44 -2.54
CA GLY A 132 -2.54 -6.79 -2.98
C GLY A 132 -3.64 -7.73 -3.48
N ARG A 133 -3.36 -9.04 -3.63
CA ARG A 133 -4.36 -10.02 -4.08
C ARG A 133 -5.15 -10.57 -2.90
N LEU A 134 -6.48 -10.49 -2.98
CA LEU A 134 -7.38 -10.98 -1.93
C LEU A 134 -7.40 -12.50 -1.85
N HIS A 135 -7.26 -13.03 -0.64
CA HIS A 135 -7.34 -14.45 -0.32
C HIS A 135 -8.23 -14.70 0.89
N GLY A 136 -8.88 -15.86 0.90
CA GLY A 136 -9.65 -16.37 2.03
C GLY A 136 -9.22 -17.79 2.39
N ARG A 137 -9.69 -18.28 3.54
CA ARG A 137 -9.28 -19.53 4.18
C ARG A 137 -7.75 -19.59 4.28
N LEU A 138 -7.16 -18.48 4.73
CA LEU A 138 -5.73 -18.39 4.96
C LEU A 138 -5.35 -19.22 6.19
N SER A 139 -4.22 -19.90 6.08
CA SER A 139 -3.50 -20.63 7.11
C SER A 139 -2.01 -20.38 6.90
N ALA A 140 -1.17 -20.73 7.87
CA ALA A 140 0.29 -20.62 7.73
C ALA A 140 0.79 -21.35 6.46
N ASP A 141 0.40 -22.62 6.28
CA ASP A 141 0.76 -23.41 5.09
C ASP A 141 0.33 -22.74 3.77
N ARG A 142 -0.84 -22.10 3.76
CA ARG A 142 -1.34 -21.41 2.57
C ARG A 142 -0.56 -20.13 2.30
N ILE A 143 -0.15 -19.41 3.34
CA ILE A 143 0.73 -18.25 3.20
C ILE A 143 2.07 -18.73 2.65
N ASP A 144 2.69 -19.75 3.23
CA ASP A 144 3.96 -20.32 2.77
C ASP A 144 3.90 -20.72 1.28
N ALA A 145 2.81 -21.36 0.85
CA ALA A 145 2.59 -21.72 -0.54
C ALA A 145 2.40 -20.51 -1.48
N LEU A 146 1.81 -19.42 -0.99
CA LEU A 146 1.65 -18.17 -1.75
C LEU A 146 2.96 -17.38 -1.85
N THR A 147 3.92 -17.63 -0.95
CA THR A 147 5.19 -16.89 -0.86
C THR A 147 6.41 -17.72 -1.28
N GLU A 148 6.23 -18.92 -1.84
CA GLU A 148 7.32 -19.86 -2.17
C GLU A 148 8.41 -19.24 -3.09
N GLY A 149 8.06 -18.25 -3.91
CA GLY A 149 8.95 -17.58 -4.85
C GLY A 149 9.55 -16.25 -4.39
N TRP A 150 9.41 -15.87 -3.11
CA TRP A 150 9.92 -14.59 -2.59
C TRP A 150 11.39 -14.64 -2.14
N ARG A 151 12.02 -15.81 -2.19
CA ARG A 151 13.42 -16.04 -1.79
C ARG A 151 14.37 -16.05 -2.99
#